data_AF-A0A538GPK0-F1
#
_entry.id   AF-A0A538GPK0-F1
#
_cell.length_a   1.000
_cell.length_b   1.000
_cell.length_c   1.000
_cell.angle_alpha   90.00
_cell.angle_beta   90.00
_cell.angle_gamma   90.00
#
_symmetry.space_group_name_H-M   'P 1'
#
loop_
_entity.id
_entity.type
_entity.pdbx_description
1 polymer ?
#
loop_
_entity_poly.entity_id
_entity_poly.type
_entity_poly.pdbx_seq_one_letter_code
_entity_poly.pdbx_strand_id
1 'polypeptide(L)' 'MARKTVLVCDSCGNEVDEGKGAVMRVTYTDARRGAKQADLCDPCAGRMPGRAAARRGRKPKSVTTA' A
#
# COMPACT_ATOMS: atom_id res chain seq x y z
N MET A 1 22.37 -24.01 3.44
CA MET A 1 21.05 -23.55 2.98
C MET A 1 20.86 -22.11 3.42
N ALA A 2 20.95 -21.13 2.53
CA ALA A 2 20.66 -19.75 2.87
C ALA A 2 19.13 -19.57 2.99
N ARG A 3 18.65 -18.95 4.07
CA ARG A 3 17.23 -18.65 4.24
C ARG A 3 16.92 -17.35 3.50
N LYS A 4 16.00 -17.39 2.54
CA LYS A 4 15.47 -16.20 1.85
C LYS A 4 14.20 -15.76 2.57
N THR A 5 14.10 -14.48 2.92
CA THR A 5 12.84 -13.87 3.35
C THR A 5 12.04 -13.47 2.10
N VAL A 6 10.77 -13.86 2.06
CA VAL A 6 9.84 -13.50 0.98
C VAL A 6 8.69 -12.70 1.57
N LEU A 7 8.29 -11.63 0.88
CA LEU A 7 7.09 -10.87 1.22
C LEU A 7 5.91 -11.58 0.58
N VAL A 8 4.85 -11.84 1.35
CA VAL A 8 3.64 -12.51 0.89
C VAL A 8 2.46 -11.59 1.08
N CYS A 9 1.59 -11.51 0.07
CA CYS A 9 0.39 -10.70 0.10
C CYS A 9 -0.65 -11.31 1.05
N ASP A 10 -1.09 -10.57 2.06
CA ASP A 10 -2.11 -11.00 3.02
C ASP A 10 -3.49 -11.22 2.38
N SER A 11 -3.73 -10.66 1.19
CA SER A 11 -5.01 -10.78 0.50
C SER A 11 -5.12 -11.98 -0.43
N CYS A 12 -4.03 -12.42 -1.06
CA CYS A 12 -4.07 -13.51 -2.06
C CYS A 12 -3.05 -14.62 -1.81
N GLY A 13 -2.16 -14.49 -0.82
CA GLY A 13 -1.17 -15.50 -0.47
C GLY A 13 0.01 -15.62 -1.45
N ASN A 14 0.07 -14.80 -2.50
CA ASN A 14 1.15 -14.83 -3.47
C ASN A 14 2.38 -14.06 -2.97
N GLU A 15 3.57 -14.50 -3.40
CA GLU A 15 4.79 -13.73 -3.22
C GLU A 15 4.70 -12.38 -3.92
N VAL A 16 5.27 -11.36 -3.29
CA VAL A 16 5.30 -9.98 -3.77
C VAL A 16 6.69 -9.71 -4.35
N ASP A 17 6.73 -9.36 -5.64
CA ASP A 17 7.96 -8.93 -6.29
C ASP A 17 8.50 -7.64 -5.65
N GLU A 18 9.81 -7.48 -5.72
CA GLU A 18 10.49 -6.28 -5.24
C GLU A 18 9.96 -5.02 -5.96
N GLY A 19 9.54 -4.03 -5.17
CA GLY A 19 8.98 -2.77 -5.68
C GLY A 19 7.52 -2.84 -6.16
N LYS A 20 6.85 -3.99 -6.07
CA LYS A 20 5.41 -4.17 -6.43
C LYS A 20 4.51 -4.47 -5.22
N GLY A 21 4.97 -4.01 -4.05
CA GLY A 21 4.29 -4.18 -2.78
C GLY A 21 3.72 -2.86 -2.27
N ALA A 22 2.66 -2.96 -1.49
CA ALA A 22 2.05 -1.85 -0.76
C ALA A 22 1.76 -2.28 0.68
N VAL A 23 1.92 -1.34 1.60
CA VAL A 23 1.55 -1.50 3.01
C VAL A 23 0.26 -0.72 3.26
N MET A 24 -0.78 -1.40 3.71
CA MET A 24 -2.04 -0.79 4.12
C MET A 24 -2.10 -0.67 5.64
N ARG A 25 -2.56 0.49 6.15
CA ARG A 25 -2.90 0.67 7.56
C ARG A 25 -4.31 1.24 7.70
N VAL A 26 -5.19 0.49 8.36
CA VAL A 26 -6.55 0.91 8.70
C VAL A 26 -6.58 1.29 10.16
N THR A 27 -6.89 2.55 10.47
CA THR A 27 -7.06 3.01 11.86
C THR A 27 -8.55 3.04 12.18
N TYR A 28 -8.96 2.31 13.22
CA TYR A 28 -10.35 2.29 13.65
C TYR A 28 -10.68 3.57 14.42
N THR A 29 -11.91 4.04 14.29
CA THR A 29 -12.42 5.19 15.06
C THR A 29 -12.61 4.84 16.54
N ASP A 30 -12.95 3.59 16.85
CA ASP A 30 -12.90 3.07 18.22
C ASP A 30 -11.44 2.85 18.64
N ALA A 31 -10.97 3.72 19.54
CA ALA A 31 -9.59 3.71 20.03
C ALA A 31 -9.16 2.38 20.68
N ARG A 32 -10.11 1.59 21.21
CA ARG A 32 -9.80 0.28 21.82
C ARG A 32 -9.39 -0.77 20.80
N ARG A 33 -9.81 -0.60 19.54
CA ARG A 33 -9.48 -1.52 18.44
C ARG A 33 -8.13 -1.23 17.80
N GLY A 34 -7.58 -0.02 18.00
CA GLY A 34 -6.29 0.38 17.44
C GLY A 34 -6.28 0.46 15.91
N ALA A 35 -5.27 -0.15 15.29
CA ALA A 35 -5.10 -0.18 13.84
C ALA A 35 -4.77 -1.58 13.33
N LYS A 36 -5.20 -1.89 12.11
CA LYS A 36 -4.84 -3.10 11.37
C LYS A 36 -3.84 -2.74 10.27
N GLN A 37 -2.79 -3.56 10.13
CA GLN A 37 -1.82 -3.45 9.06
C GLN A 37 -1.89 -4.69 8.16
N ALA A 38 -1.60 -4.54 6.87
CA ALA A 38 -1.50 -5.65 5.92
C ALA A 38 -0.51 -5.31 4.81
N ASP A 39 0.18 -6.34 4.30
CA ASP A 39 1.06 -6.28 3.14
C ASP A 39 0.31 -6.80 1.91
N LEU A 40 0.35 -6.05 0.81
CA LEU A 40 -0.42 -6.31 -0.40
C LEU A 40 0.47 -6.24 -1.63
N CYS A 41 0.21 -7.07 -2.64
CA CYS A 41 0.74 -6.86 -3.98
C CYS A 41 -0.03 -5.74 -4.71
N ASP A 42 0.60 -5.13 -5.71
CA ASP A 42 0.01 -4.04 -6.52
C ASP A 42 -1.45 -4.30 -6.97
N PRO A 43 -1.83 -5.48 -7.52
CA PRO A 43 -3.20 -5.73 -7.95
C PRO A 43 -4.22 -5.79 -6.80
N CYS A 44 -3.80 -6.23 -5.61
CA CYS A 44 -4.65 -6.27 -4.43
C CYS A 44 -4.77 -4.87 -3.80
N ALA A 45 -3.65 -4.15 -3.73
CA ALA A 45 -3.61 -2.78 -3.26
C ALA A 45 -4.48 -1.84 -4.11
N GLY A 46 -4.45 -1.99 -5.44
CA GLY A 46 -5.25 -1.19 -6.37
C GLY A 46 -6.77 -1.40 -6.25
N ARG A 47 -7.22 -2.50 -5.61
CA ARG A 47 -8.64 -2.77 -5.33
C ARG A 47 -9.09 -2.24 -3.97
N MET A 48 -8.17 -1.75 -3.13
CA MET A 48 -8.52 -1.20 -1.82
C MET A 48 -9.34 0.08 -1.97
N PRO A 49 -10.35 0.30 -1.10
CA PRO A 49 -11.16 1.50 -1.15
C PRO A 49 -10.34 2.75 -0.82
N GLY A 50 -10.67 3.87 -1.47
CA GLY A 50 -10.03 5.16 -1.24
C GLY A 50 -9.80 5.91 -2.54
N ARG A 51 -9.07 7.02 -2.45
CA ARG A 51 -8.58 7.78 -3.61
C ARG A 51 -7.06 7.78 -3.63
N ALA A 52 -6.48 7.77 -4.82
CA ALA A 52 -5.05 7.95 -4.98
C ALA A 52 -4.61 9.24 -4.27
N ALA A 53 -3.74 9.10 -3.28
CA ALA A 53 -3.13 10.25 -2.63
C ALA A 53 -2.12 10.88 -3.59
N ALA A 54 -2.22 12.18 -3.82
CA ALA A 54 -1.21 12.89 -4.60
C ALA A 54 0.16 12.73 -3.92
N ARG A 55 1.20 12.44 -4.71
CA ARG A 55 2.58 12.46 -4.21
C ARG A 55 2.84 13.86 -3.66
N ARG A 56 3.13 13.98 -2.36
CA ARG A 56 3.45 15.27 -1.73
C ARG A 56 4.59 15.90 -2.54
N GLY A 57 4.39 17.12 -3.05
CA GLY A 57 5.38 17.86 -3.84
C GLY A 57 5.28 17.76 -5.36
N ARG A 58 4.46 16.87 -5.93
CA ARG A 58 4.20 16.91 -7.39
C ARG A 58 3.23 18.06 -7.69
N LYS A 59 3.74 19.22 -8.12
CA LYS A 59 2.90 20.31 -8.63
C LYS A 59 2.01 19.77 -9.77
N PRO A 60 0.70 20.10 -9.79
CA PRO A 60 -0.17 19.74 -10.90
C PRO A 60 0.41 20.30 -12.20
N LYS A 61 0.32 19.56 -13.31
CA LYS A 61 0.83 20.01 -14.62
C LYS A 61 0.28 21.38 -15.04
N SER A 62 -0.93 21.71 -14.59
CA SER A 62 -1.57 23.01 -14.84
C SER A 62 -0.85 24.21 -14.18
N VAL A 63 0.01 23.97 -13.18
CA VAL A 63 0.76 25.01 -12.46
C VAL A 63 2.17 25.21 -13.03
N THR A 64 2.57 24.41 -14.04
CA THR A 64 3.89 24.52 -14.70
C THR A 64 3.85 25.41 -15.95
N THR A 65 2.67 25.81 -16.42
CA THR A 65 2.46 26.62 -17.64
C THR A 65 1.87 28.01 -17.37
N ALA A 66 2.10 28.58 -16.19
CA ALA A 66 1.75 29.95 -15.84
C ALA A 66 2.97 30.70 -15.30
#